data_AF-A0A2M8EUF4-F1
#
_entry.id   AF-A0A2M8EUF4-F1
#
_cell.length_a   1.000
_cell.length_b   1.000
_cell.length_c   1.000
_cell.angle_alpha   90.00
_cell.angle_beta   90.00
_cell.angle_gamma   90.00
#
_symmetry.space_group_name_H-M   'P 1'
#
loop_
_entity.id
_entity.type
_entity.pdbx_description
1 polymer ?
#
loop_
_entity_poly.entity_id
_entity_poly.type
_entity_poly.pdbx_seq_one_letter_code
_entity_poly.pdbx_strand_id
1 'polypeptide(L)'
;FASRIYSGSFFFFYYLYLFPAPVLLFGYLFKQGLEIKKIKYLVWILFFPIIFFHLKYTTVFQQGWREISDLRKVSEVISKNIKTGESFNIATIQKDLDRWDRNAVDYRYFVETLGGKRALDWYPQDYKNAEFLFVVDETKTSNPLNSPIMEILEFGPKQILGKWETDKGVVIYKLGK
;
A
#
# COMPACT_ATOMS: atom_id res chain seq x y z
N PHE A 1 6.82 -31.90 2.96
CA PHE A 1 6.53 -32.92 1.94
C PHE A 1 5.58 -32.36 0.88
N ALA A 2 4.39 -31.85 1.25
CA ALA A 2 3.44 -31.22 0.31
C ALA A 2 3.99 -30.01 -0.47
N SER A 3 4.76 -29.13 0.15
CA SER A 3 5.36 -27.95 -0.51
C SER A 3 6.45 -28.29 -1.54
N ARG A 4 7.00 -29.51 -1.52
CA ARG A 4 7.98 -29.98 -2.52
C ARG A 4 7.33 -30.52 -3.79
N ILE A 5 6.02 -30.72 -3.79
CA ILE A 5 5.23 -31.25 -4.91
C ILE A 5 4.53 -30.10 -5.68
N TYR A 6 4.57 -28.88 -5.14
CA TYR A 6 3.98 -27.70 -5.76
C TYR A 6 4.97 -27.03 -6.73
N SER A 7 4.64 -27.02 -8.02
CA SER A 7 5.46 -26.44 -9.09
C SER A 7 5.17 -24.95 -9.36
N GLY A 8 4.22 -24.35 -8.63
CA GLY A 8 3.86 -22.94 -8.77
C GLY A 8 4.72 -22.02 -7.90
N SER A 9 4.72 -20.72 -8.19
CA SER A 9 5.35 -19.72 -7.34
C SER A 9 4.78 -19.79 -5.93
N PHE A 10 5.66 -20.00 -4.96
CA PHE A 10 5.30 -20.13 -3.56
C PHE A 10 5.17 -18.73 -2.93
N PHE A 11 4.00 -18.42 -2.36
CA PHE A 11 3.79 -17.16 -1.67
C PHE A 11 3.57 -17.36 -0.17
N PHE A 12 4.17 -16.50 0.65
CA PHE A 12 4.10 -16.58 2.11
C PHE A 12 2.66 -16.54 2.66
N PHE A 13 1.75 -15.83 1.99
CA PHE A 13 0.37 -15.70 2.43
C PHE A 13 -0.39 -17.03 2.42
N TYR A 14 0.07 -18.05 1.68
CA TYR A 14 -0.50 -19.40 1.76
C TYR A 14 -0.36 -20.03 3.16
N TYR A 15 0.54 -19.55 4.00
CA TYR A 15 0.76 -20.04 5.37
C TYR A 15 0.18 -19.13 6.45
N LEU A 16 -0.55 -18.06 6.08
CA LEU A 16 -1.18 -17.16 7.06
C LEU A 16 -2.15 -17.90 7.97
N TYR A 17 -2.81 -18.95 7.51
CA TYR A 17 -3.69 -19.77 8.36
C TYR A 17 -2.93 -20.55 9.45
N LEU A 18 -1.62 -20.81 9.26
CA LEU A 18 -0.76 -21.40 10.30
C LEU A 18 -0.24 -20.36 11.27
N PHE A 19 -0.40 -19.06 11.01
CA PHE A 19 0.12 -18.00 11.86
C PHE A 19 -0.35 -18.07 13.33
N PRO A 20 -1.60 -18.51 13.65
CA PRO A 20 -2.00 -18.71 15.04
C PRO A 20 -1.26 -19.87 15.73
N ALA A 21 -0.80 -20.88 14.99
CA ALA A 21 -0.26 -22.10 15.57
C ALA A 21 1.03 -21.86 16.37
N PRO A 22 2.05 -21.11 15.89
CA PRO A 22 3.19 -20.70 16.72
C PRO A 22 2.76 -19.97 17.99
N VAL A 23 1.85 -18.99 17.89
CA VAL A 23 1.41 -18.20 19.06
C VAL A 23 0.76 -19.10 20.12
N LEU A 24 -0.11 -20.02 19.70
CA LEU A 24 -0.76 -20.99 20.58
C LEU A 24 0.25 -21.96 21.20
N LEU A 25 1.21 -22.44 20.42
CA LEU A 25 2.28 -23.31 20.91
C LEU A 25 3.15 -22.60 21.95
N PHE A 26 3.55 -21.35 21.69
CA PHE A 26 4.30 -20.54 22.64
C PHE A 26 3.50 -20.31 23.93
N GLY A 27 2.21 -19.98 23.83
CA GLY A 27 1.33 -19.83 25.00
C GLY A 27 1.18 -21.12 25.81
N TYR A 28 1.05 -22.26 25.12
CA TYR A 28 0.99 -23.57 25.76
C TYR A 28 2.30 -23.91 26.50
N LEU A 29 3.46 -23.73 25.84
CA LEU A 29 4.78 -23.97 26.44
C LEU A 29 5.03 -23.04 27.64
N PHE A 30 4.61 -21.78 27.55
CA PHE A 30 4.68 -20.84 28.66
C PHE A 30 3.89 -21.36 29.87
N LYS A 31 2.63 -21.77 29.65
CA LYS A 31 1.78 -22.34 30.71
C LYS A 31 2.43 -23.56 31.36
N GLN A 32 2.86 -24.53 30.55
CA GLN A 32 3.52 -25.75 31.04
C GLN A 32 4.78 -25.43 31.85
N GLY A 33 5.59 -24.47 31.39
CA GLY A 33 6.78 -24.04 32.10
C GLY A 33 6.48 -23.39 33.46
N LEU A 34 5.39 -22.61 33.56
CA LEU A 34 4.98 -21.97 34.82
C LEU A 34 4.50 -22.95 35.89
N GLU A 35 3.93 -24.09 35.49
CA GLU A 35 3.47 -25.15 36.41
C GLU A 35 4.65 -25.86 37.09
N ILE A 36 5.85 -25.83 36.49
CA ILE A 36 7.06 -26.44 37.04
C ILE A 36 7.78 -25.45 37.97
N LYS A 37 7.54 -25.58 39.29
CA LYS A 37 8.09 -24.69 40.35
C LYS A 37 9.58 -24.37 40.24
N LYS A 38 10.41 -25.34 39.81
CA LYS A 38 11.87 -25.20 39.71
C LYS A 38 12.32 -24.25 38.58
N ILE A 39 11.56 -24.16 37.49
CA ILE A 39 11.96 -23.39 36.29
C ILE A 39 11.07 -22.16 36.05
N LYS A 40 10.05 -21.93 36.88
CA LYS A 40 9.10 -20.81 36.75
C LYS A 40 9.79 -19.47 36.48
N TYR A 41 10.86 -19.16 37.22
CA TYR A 41 11.60 -17.90 37.03
C TYR A 41 12.38 -17.86 35.71
N LEU A 42 12.96 -18.98 35.30
CA LEU A 42 13.64 -19.11 33.99
C LEU A 42 12.64 -18.91 32.84
N VAL A 43 11.43 -19.46 32.96
CA VAL A 43 10.36 -19.29 31.97
C VAL A 43 9.98 -17.82 31.84
N TRP A 44 9.83 -17.09 32.94
CA TRP A 44 9.62 -15.64 32.90
C TRP A 44 10.78 -14.91 32.22
N ILE A 45 12.03 -15.24 32.56
CA ILE A 45 13.23 -14.63 31.96
C ILE A 45 13.29 -14.85 30.45
N LEU A 46 12.84 -16.00 29.95
CA LEU A 46 12.84 -16.32 28.52
C LEU A 46 11.68 -15.66 27.75
N PHE A 47 10.48 -15.65 28.33
CA PHE A 47 9.28 -15.16 27.64
C PHE A 47 9.10 -13.65 27.73
N PHE A 48 9.52 -13.02 28.82
CA PHE A 48 9.34 -11.58 29.02
C PHE A 48 10.07 -10.73 27.96
N PRO A 49 11.33 -11.02 27.56
CA PRO A 49 11.99 -10.32 26.47
C PRO A 49 11.27 -10.47 25.12
N ILE A 50 10.67 -11.63 24.85
CA ILE A 50 9.93 -11.89 23.61
C ILE A 50 8.66 -11.03 23.57
N ILE A 51 7.92 -10.97 24.68
CA ILE A 51 6.75 -10.11 24.81
C ILE A 51 7.15 -8.64 24.65
N PHE A 52 8.21 -8.21 25.35
CA PHE A 52 8.72 -6.85 25.26
C PHE A 52 9.17 -6.50 23.85
N PHE A 53 9.85 -7.41 23.14
CA PHE A 53 10.23 -7.24 21.75
C PHE A 53 8.99 -7.04 20.87
N HIS A 54 7.97 -7.90 20.99
CA HIS A 54 6.73 -7.75 20.21
C HIS A 54 6.00 -6.45 20.51
N LEU A 55 5.91 -6.04 21.78
CA LEU A 55 5.29 -4.76 22.16
C LEU A 55 6.09 -3.55 21.67
N LYS A 56 7.43 -3.63 21.66
CA LYS A 56 8.29 -2.55 21.18
C LYS A 56 8.22 -2.36 19.67
N TYR A 57 8.13 -3.46 18.92
CA TYR A 57 8.14 -3.45 17.44
C TYR A 57 6.76 -3.64 16.81
N THR A 58 5.69 -3.67 17.61
CA THR A 58 4.33 -3.72 17.06
C THR A 58 4.02 -2.45 16.29
N THR A 59 3.45 -2.61 15.10
CA THR A 59 2.98 -1.51 14.27
C THR A 59 1.54 -1.09 14.60
N VAL A 60 0.85 -1.82 15.49
CA VAL A 60 -0.54 -1.57 15.88
C VAL A 60 -0.76 -0.15 16.43
N PHE A 61 0.26 0.41 17.09
CA PHE A 61 0.21 1.76 17.66
C PHE A 61 0.94 2.81 16.81
N GLN A 62 1.49 2.43 15.66
CA GLN A 62 2.13 3.38 14.76
C GLN A 62 1.04 4.10 13.97
N GLN A 63 1.00 5.42 14.08
CA GLN A 63 0.15 6.24 13.22
C GLN A 63 0.79 6.29 11.82
N GLY A 64 0.09 5.75 10.83
CA GLY A 64 0.50 5.86 9.44
C GLY A 64 0.55 7.32 9.00
N TRP A 65 1.44 7.63 8.05
CA TRP A 65 1.55 8.98 7.50
C TRP A 65 0.29 9.39 6.70
N ARG A 66 -0.49 8.40 6.25
CA ARG A 66 -1.71 8.54 5.45
C ARG A 66 -2.87 7.79 6.09
N GLU A 67 -4.03 8.41 6.08
CA GLU A 67 -5.29 7.88 6.59
C GLU A 67 -6.31 7.69 5.45
N ILE A 68 -7.40 6.96 5.73
CA ILE A 68 -8.50 6.76 4.77
C ILE A 68 -9.10 8.12 4.34
N SER A 69 -9.17 9.07 5.26
CA SER A 69 -9.63 10.44 4.99
C SER A 69 -8.79 11.13 3.90
N ASP A 70 -7.48 10.90 3.87
CA ASP A 70 -6.58 11.47 2.86
C ASP A 70 -6.82 10.83 1.48
N LEU A 71 -6.98 9.50 1.45
CA LEU A 71 -7.33 8.77 0.22
C LEU A 71 -8.64 9.28 -0.39
N ARG A 72 -9.64 9.53 0.47
CA ARG A 72 -10.93 10.10 0.06
C ARG A 72 -10.77 11.50 -0.52
N LYS A 73 -10.04 12.39 0.16
CA LYS A 73 -9.78 13.76 -0.32
C LYS A 73 -9.11 13.77 -1.70
N VAL A 74 -8.05 12.97 -1.88
CA VAL A 74 -7.36 12.86 -3.18
C VAL A 74 -8.32 12.34 -4.26
N SER A 75 -9.11 11.33 -3.93
CA SER A 75 -10.05 10.72 -4.87
C SER A 75 -11.19 11.65 -5.25
N GLU A 76 -11.67 12.48 -4.33
CA GLU A 76 -12.65 13.52 -4.61
C GLU A 76 -12.10 14.57 -5.57
N VAL A 77 -10.84 15.00 -5.39
CA VAL A 77 -10.19 15.94 -6.32
C VAL A 77 -10.07 15.31 -7.70
N ILE A 78 -9.59 14.08 -7.81
CA ILE A 78 -9.49 13.38 -9.10
C ILE A 78 -10.87 13.28 -9.77
N SER A 79 -11.87 12.78 -9.04
CA SER A 79 -13.23 12.54 -9.56
C SER A 79 -13.93 13.80 -10.03
N LYS A 80 -13.77 14.93 -9.32
CA LYS A 80 -14.33 16.23 -9.70
C LYS A 80 -13.71 16.82 -10.97
N ASN A 81 -12.50 16.38 -11.32
CA ASN A 81 -11.73 16.88 -12.46
C ASN A 81 -11.73 15.93 -13.66
N ILE A 82 -12.65 14.95 -13.68
CA ILE A 82 -12.89 14.03 -14.80
C ILE A 82 -14.29 14.28 -15.36
N LYS A 83 -14.36 14.61 -16.66
CA LYS A 83 -15.64 14.70 -17.36
C LYS A 83 -16.13 13.30 -17.73
N THR A 84 -17.45 13.17 -17.88
CA THR A 84 -18.05 11.91 -18.33
C THR A 84 -17.56 11.59 -19.74
N GLY A 85 -17.05 10.37 -19.95
CA GLY A 85 -16.51 9.91 -21.23
C GLY A 85 -15.01 10.10 -21.42
N GLU A 86 -14.33 10.87 -20.56
CA GLU A 86 -12.86 11.01 -20.62
C GLU A 86 -12.20 9.71 -20.19
N SER A 87 -11.25 9.21 -21.00
CA SER A 87 -10.43 8.07 -20.63
C SER A 87 -9.24 8.54 -19.80
N PHE A 88 -9.03 7.93 -18.63
CA PHE A 88 -7.96 8.36 -17.74
C PHE A 88 -7.33 7.18 -17.01
N ASN A 89 -6.12 7.40 -16.50
CA ASN A 89 -5.46 6.49 -15.58
C ASN A 89 -4.91 7.25 -14.36
N ILE A 90 -4.47 6.50 -13.35
CA ILE A 90 -3.89 7.06 -12.12
C ILE A 90 -2.54 6.40 -11.85
N ALA A 91 -1.55 7.20 -11.48
CA ALA A 91 -0.24 6.75 -11.03
C ALA A 91 0.12 7.42 -9.70
N THR A 92 1.01 6.81 -8.93
CA THR A 92 1.49 7.37 -7.66
C THR A 92 3.02 7.42 -7.63
N ILE A 93 3.55 8.61 -7.34
CA ILE A 93 4.94 8.78 -6.93
C ILE A 93 4.94 8.74 -5.40
N GLN A 94 5.38 7.61 -4.85
CA GLN A 94 5.12 7.31 -3.44
C GLN A 94 6.21 7.82 -2.53
N LYS A 95 5.79 8.13 -1.31
CA LYS A 95 6.69 8.48 -0.21
C LYS A 95 7.31 7.25 0.44
N ASP A 96 6.56 6.15 0.47
CA ASP A 96 7.03 4.87 1.01
C ASP A 96 7.95 4.18 -0.01
N LEU A 97 9.19 3.90 0.40
CA LEU A 97 10.19 3.25 -0.45
C LEU A 97 9.99 1.73 -0.53
N ASP A 98 9.30 1.14 0.45
CA ASP A 98 9.04 -0.31 0.50
C ASP A 98 7.83 -0.69 -0.38
N ARG A 99 7.06 0.31 -0.81
CA ARG A 99 5.93 0.12 -1.72
C ARG A 99 6.41 0.10 -3.18
N TRP A 100 6.17 -1.03 -3.85
CA TRP A 100 6.65 -1.27 -5.21
C TRP A 100 5.62 -0.93 -6.29
N ASP A 101 4.33 -0.99 -5.98
CA ASP A 101 3.25 -0.75 -6.95
C ASP A 101 3.12 0.74 -7.24
N ARG A 102 3.19 1.19 -8.50
CA ARG A 102 3.05 2.62 -8.86
C ARG A 102 1.71 2.94 -9.54
N ASN A 103 0.86 1.93 -9.70
CA ASN A 103 -0.44 1.96 -10.38
C ASN A 103 -1.62 2.49 -9.54
N ALA A 104 -1.35 3.00 -8.33
CA ALA A 104 -2.31 3.74 -7.51
C ALA A 104 -3.59 2.96 -7.13
N VAL A 105 -3.51 1.65 -6.86
CA VAL A 105 -4.69 0.79 -6.59
C VAL A 105 -5.62 1.36 -5.51
N ASP A 106 -5.03 1.88 -4.45
CA ASP A 106 -5.71 2.55 -3.34
C ASP A 106 -6.52 3.76 -3.80
N TYR A 107 -5.94 4.67 -4.58
CA TYR A 107 -6.66 5.83 -5.11
C TYR A 107 -7.72 5.42 -6.14
N ARG A 108 -7.41 4.46 -7.02
CA ARG A 108 -8.35 3.94 -8.01
C ARG A 108 -9.61 3.39 -7.35
N TYR A 109 -9.45 2.62 -6.27
CA TYR A 109 -10.58 2.09 -5.51
C TYR A 109 -11.53 3.20 -5.03
N PHE A 110 -11.02 4.27 -4.44
CA PHE A 110 -11.86 5.35 -3.91
C PHE A 110 -12.43 6.24 -5.03
N VAL A 111 -11.71 6.46 -6.13
CA VAL A 111 -12.22 7.18 -7.31
C VAL A 111 -13.37 6.41 -7.96
N GLU A 112 -13.28 5.08 -8.04
CA GLU A 112 -14.35 4.24 -8.57
C GLU A 112 -15.55 4.17 -7.61
N THR A 113 -15.31 3.82 -6.34
CA THR A 113 -16.38 3.57 -5.38
C THR A 113 -17.10 4.82 -4.89
N LEU A 114 -16.39 5.95 -4.72
CA LEU A 114 -16.99 7.20 -4.23
C LEU A 114 -17.26 8.20 -5.36
N GLY A 115 -16.39 8.23 -6.37
CA GLY A 115 -16.50 9.15 -7.49
C GLY A 115 -17.33 8.62 -8.66
N GLY A 116 -17.59 7.32 -8.73
CA GLY A 116 -18.25 6.69 -9.88
C GLY A 116 -17.45 6.83 -11.18
N LYS A 117 -16.13 7.04 -11.09
CA LYS A 117 -15.23 7.19 -12.24
C LYS A 117 -14.27 6.00 -12.26
N ARG A 118 -14.26 5.24 -13.35
CA ARG A 118 -13.39 4.08 -13.47
C ARG A 118 -12.19 4.41 -14.35
N ALA A 119 -10.99 4.29 -13.79
CA ALA A 119 -9.74 4.38 -14.54
C ALA A 119 -9.60 3.17 -15.49
N LEU A 120 -8.80 3.32 -16.55
CA LEU A 120 -8.35 2.18 -17.36
C LEU A 120 -7.57 1.17 -16.50
N ASP A 121 -7.24 0.00 -17.05
CA ASP A 121 -6.52 -1.04 -16.31
C ASP A 121 -5.04 -0.64 -16.03
N TRP A 122 -4.25 -1.50 -15.39
CA TRP A 122 -2.85 -1.20 -15.02
C TRP A 122 -1.81 -1.72 -16.02
N TYR A 123 -2.19 -2.15 -17.22
CA TYR A 123 -1.19 -2.58 -18.21
C TYR A 123 -0.55 -1.37 -18.91
N PRO A 124 0.71 -1.48 -19.38
CA PRO A 124 1.38 -0.39 -20.11
C PRO A 124 0.53 0.23 -21.23
N GLN A 125 -0.23 -0.59 -21.95
CA GLN A 125 -1.12 -0.16 -23.03
C GLN A 125 -2.26 0.73 -22.54
N ASP A 126 -2.76 0.52 -21.33
CA ASP A 126 -3.83 1.33 -20.74
C ASP A 126 -3.34 2.74 -20.40
N TYR A 127 -2.11 2.86 -19.88
CA TYR A 127 -1.46 4.16 -19.68
C TYR A 127 -1.25 4.87 -21.01
N LYS A 128 -0.79 4.14 -22.04
CA LYS A 128 -0.64 4.69 -23.38
C LYS A 128 -1.96 5.13 -24.01
N ASN A 129 -3.06 4.44 -23.73
CA ASN A 129 -4.37 4.73 -24.32
C ASN A 129 -5.17 5.81 -23.57
N ALA A 130 -4.80 6.15 -22.33
CA ALA A 130 -5.46 7.20 -21.58
C ALA A 130 -5.32 8.58 -22.25
N GLU A 131 -6.38 9.40 -22.21
CA GLU A 131 -6.32 10.82 -22.58
C GLU A 131 -5.61 11.65 -21.50
N PHE A 132 -5.87 11.31 -20.23
CA PHE A 132 -5.29 11.99 -19.08
C PHE A 132 -4.65 11.02 -18.09
N LEU A 133 -3.54 11.43 -17.50
CA LEU A 133 -2.93 10.73 -16.37
C LEU A 133 -3.01 11.60 -15.11
N PHE A 134 -3.68 11.11 -14.09
CA PHE A 134 -3.61 11.71 -12.76
C PHE A 134 -2.42 11.14 -12.00
N VAL A 135 -1.45 11.99 -11.67
CA VAL A 135 -0.28 11.60 -10.88
C VAL A 135 -0.47 12.11 -9.46
N VAL A 136 -0.50 11.19 -8.50
CA VAL A 136 -0.51 11.50 -7.07
C VAL A 136 0.92 11.46 -6.56
N ASP A 137 1.49 12.61 -6.28
CA ASP A 137 2.82 12.78 -5.70
C ASP A 137 2.73 12.93 -4.18
N GLU A 138 3.16 11.90 -3.47
CA GLU A 138 3.24 11.85 -2.01
C GLU A 138 4.55 12.44 -1.46
N THR A 139 5.50 12.79 -2.33
CA THR A 139 6.85 13.28 -1.97
C THR A 139 6.98 14.81 -2.01
N LYS A 140 6.07 15.50 -2.71
CA LYS A 140 6.06 16.96 -3.00
C LYS A 140 7.19 17.48 -3.88
N THR A 141 8.24 16.70 -4.11
CA THR A 141 9.48 17.17 -4.74
C THR A 141 9.63 16.68 -6.17
N SER A 142 8.71 15.86 -6.66
CA SER A 142 8.85 15.23 -7.96
C SER A 142 8.43 16.16 -9.10
N ASN A 143 9.18 16.11 -10.20
CA ASN A 143 8.71 16.61 -11.48
C ASN A 143 7.98 15.47 -12.20
N PRO A 144 6.64 15.45 -12.22
CA PRO A 144 5.86 14.34 -12.76
C PRO A 144 6.06 14.18 -14.28
N LEU A 145 6.55 15.19 -15.00
CA LEU A 145 6.82 15.08 -16.43
C LEU A 145 8.07 14.23 -16.74
N ASN A 146 9.03 14.18 -15.82
CA ASN A 146 10.30 13.49 -15.99
C ASN A 146 10.47 12.30 -15.06
N SER A 147 9.37 11.83 -14.44
CA SER A 147 9.43 10.71 -13.51
C SER A 147 9.77 9.41 -14.25
N PRO A 148 10.72 8.61 -13.74
CA PRO A 148 11.17 7.38 -14.40
C PRO A 148 10.24 6.18 -14.16
N ILE A 149 9.02 6.38 -13.65
CA ILE A 149 8.07 5.28 -13.39
C ILE A 149 7.36 4.86 -14.69
N MET A 150 7.07 3.56 -14.82
CA MET A 150 6.47 2.97 -16.02
C MET A 150 5.19 3.68 -16.44
N GLU A 151 4.30 3.98 -15.49
CA GLU A 151 2.99 4.59 -15.75
C GLU A 151 3.12 5.97 -16.43
N ILE A 152 4.12 6.74 -16.03
CA ILE A 152 4.39 8.08 -16.60
C ILE A 152 5.11 7.95 -17.94
N LEU A 153 6.08 7.04 -18.05
CA LEU A 153 6.81 6.81 -19.30
C LEU A 153 5.89 6.31 -20.43
N GLU A 154 5.01 5.36 -20.13
CA GLU A 154 4.07 4.79 -21.11
C GLU A 154 2.95 5.78 -21.50
N PHE A 155 2.51 6.63 -20.57
CA PHE A 155 1.59 7.71 -20.89
C PHE A 155 2.24 8.78 -21.78
N GLY A 156 3.52 9.12 -21.54
CA GLY A 156 4.27 10.11 -22.30
C GLY A 156 3.72 11.54 -22.17
N PRO A 157 3.69 12.13 -20.96
CA PRO A 157 3.11 13.45 -20.74
C PRO A 157 3.95 14.55 -21.38
N LYS A 158 3.29 15.60 -21.91
CA LYS A 158 3.97 16.81 -22.43
C LYS A 158 3.71 18.05 -21.60
N GLN A 159 2.62 18.07 -20.85
CA GLN A 159 2.20 19.25 -20.10
C GLN A 159 1.40 18.90 -18.84
N ILE A 160 1.41 19.83 -17.88
CA ILE A 160 0.59 19.79 -16.68
C ILE A 160 -0.65 20.64 -16.93
N LEU A 161 -1.82 20.00 -16.98
CA LEU A 161 -3.11 20.65 -17.21
C LEU A 161 -3.76 21.14 -15.90
N GLY A 162 -3.38 20.56 -14.77
CA GLY A 162 -3.90 20.93 -13.46
C GLY A 162 -3.00 20.46 -12.33
N LYS A 163 -3.03 21.21 -11.23
CA LYS A 163 -2.28 20.91 -10.00
C LYS A 163 -3.14 21.26 -8.79
N TRP A 164 -3.26 20.32 -7.86
CA TRP A 164 -3.96 20.50 -6.59
C TRP A 164 -3.08 19.98 -5.46
N GLU A 165 -3.12 20.62 -4.29
CA GLU A 165 -2.38 20.17 -3.11
C GLU A 165 -3.36 19.92 -1.97
N THR A 166 -3.17 18.83 -1.24
CA THR A 166 -3.94 18.52 -0.02
C THR A 166 -3.26 19.10 1.22
N ASP A 167 -3.97 19.16 2.35
CA ASP A 167 -3.44 19.72 3.61
C ASP A 167 -2.19 18.98 4.13
N LYS A 168 -2.03 17.69 3.80
CA LYS A 168 -0.83 16.89 4.13
C LYS A 168 0.28 17.01 3.08
N GLY A 169 0.08 17.89 2.11
CA GLY A 169 0.80 18.06 0.85
C GLY A 169 1.07 16.77 0.11
N VAL A 170 0.00 16.04 -0.15
CA VAL A 170 -0.02 15.20 -1.36
C VAL A 170 -0.38 16.13 -2.51
N VAL A 171 0.40 16.08 -3.59
CA VAL A 171 0.19 16.90 -4.78
C VAL A 171 -0.42 16.05 -5.88
N ILE A 172 -1.50 16.52 -6.49
CA ILE A 172 -2.23 15.82 -7.54
C ILE A 172 -2.02 16.60 -8.82
N TYR A 173 -1.48 15.94 -9.85
CA TYR A 173 -1.26 16.51 -11.16
C TYR A 173 -2.22 15.87 -12.16
N LYS A 174 -2.88 16.67 -13.01
CA LYS A 174 -3.54 16.19 -14.22
C LYS A 174 -2.59 16.43 -15.38
N LEU A 175 -2.08 15.36 -15.98
CA LEU A 175 -1.16 15.43 -17.11
C LEU A 175 -1.89 15.23 -18.43
N GLY A 176 -1.41 15.93 -19.46
CA GLY A 176 -1.86 15.80 -20.84
C GLY A 176 -0.71 15.47 -21.79
N LYS A 177 -1.06 14.90 -22.94
CA LYS A 177 -0.16 14.68 -24.09
C LYS A 177 -0.04 15.92 -24.98
#